data_AF-A0A2M8DER8-F1
#
_entry.id   AF-A0A2M8DER8-F1
#
_cell.length_a   1.000
_cell.length_b   1.000
_cell.length_c   1.000
_cell.angle_alpha   90.00
_cell.angle_beta   90.00
_cell.angle_gamma   90.00
#
_symmetry.space_group_name_H-M   'P 1'
#
loop_
_entity.id
_entity.type
_entity.pdbx_description
1 polymer ?
#
loop_
_entity_poly.entity_id
_entity_poly.type
_entity_poly.pdbx_seq_one_letter_code
_entity_poly.pdbx_strand_id
1 'polypeptide(L)'
;MIIALTCYLHQTRAVWVCFTGGPVLRNAFCRLGLAPVCLAAARPEALGVAAAQWGRYYDQHPHLFAGRVEEGFHSLSGGLTAEQLIGVARTIAPVRYAE
;
A
#
# COMPACT_ATOMS: atom_id res chain seq x y z
N MET A 1 3.25 3.41 -7.77
CA MET A 1 2.69 2.16 -7.21
C MET A 1 1.54 2.39 -6.22
N ILE A 2 1.63 3.31 -5.26
CA ILE A 2 0.57 3.57 -4.26
C ILE A 2 -0.80 3.81 -4.91
N ILE A 3 -0.89 4.73 -5.87
CA ILE A 3 -2.16 5.06 -6.55
C ILE A 3 -2.78 3.82 -7.22
N ALA A 4 -1.99 3.11 -8.02
CA ALA A 4 -2.48 1.92 -8.73
C ALA A 4 -2.94 0.81 -7.76
N LEU A 5 -2.19 0.58 -6.68
CA LEU A 5 -2.58 -0.40 -5.69
C LEU A 5 -3.87 0.01 -4.94
N THR A 6 -4.02 1.29 -4.57
CA THR A 6 -5.26 1.78 -3.96
C THR A 6 -6.46 1.61 -4.89
N CYS A 7 -6.31 1.94 -6.18
CA CYS A 7 -7.37 1.73 -7.17
C CYS A 7 -7.72 0.24 -7.33
N TYR A 8 -6.73 -0.65 -7.37
CA TYR A 8 -6.95 -2.09 -7.44
C TYR A 8 -7.73 -2.63 -6.24
N LEU A 9 -7.28 -2.27 -5.03
CA LEU A 9 -7.90 -2.71 -3.79
C LEU A 9 -9.35 -2.22 -3.69
N HIS A 10 -9.61 -0.99 -4.13
CA HIS A 10 -10.96 -0.44 -4.18
C HIS A 10 -11.84 -1.20 -5.18
N GLN A 11 -11.35 -1.49 -6.39
CA GLN A 11 -12.08 -2.27 -7.40
C GLN A 11 -12.40 -3.70 -6.93
N THR A 12 -11.50 -4.31 -6.15
CA THR A 12 -11.69 -5.64 -5.57
C THR A 12 -12.52 -5.63 -4.28
N ARG A 13 -13.04 -4.46 -3.88
CA ARG A 13 -13.85 -4.25 -2.66
C ARG A 13 -13.15 -4.66 -1.37
N ALA A 14 -11.81 -4.59 -1.34
CA ALA A 14 -11.07 -4.73 -0.10
C ALA A 14 -11.43 -3.56 0.85
N VAL A 15 -11.73 -3.86 2.11
CA VAL A 15 -12.09 -2.82 3.09
C VAL A 15 -10.84 -2.22 3.73
N TRP A 16 -9.87 -3.08 4.03
CA TRP A 16 -8.62 -2.74 4.70
C TRP A 16 -7.44 -3.28 3.91
N VAL A 17 -6.34 -2.54 3.94
CA VAL A 17 -5.03 -3.00 3.51
C VAL A 17 -4.06 -2.93 4.67
N CYS A 18 -3.30 -4.00 4.86
CA CYS A 18 -2.19 -4.06 5.82
C CYS A 18 -0.88 -4.18 5.05
N PHE A 19 0.13 -3.43 5.47
CA PHE A 19 1.45 -3.47 4.84
C PHE A 19 2.56 -3.07 5.80
N THR A 20 3.79 -3.48 5.49
CA THR A 20 5.00 -2.99 6.17
C THR A 20 5.60 -1.82 5.39
N GLY A 21 6.08 -0.79 6.08
CA GLY A 21 6.68 0.38 5.43
C GLY A 21 7.75 1.06 6.28
N GLY A 22 8.82 1.53 5.63
CA GLY A 22 9.78 2.42 6.25
C GLY A 22 9.34 3.91 6.23
N PRO A 23 10.13 4.80 6.84
CA PRO A 23 9.84 6.23 6.92
C PRO A 23 9.58 6.89 5.57
N VAL A 24 10.31 6.50 4.53
CA VAL A 24 10.15 7.02 3.17
C VAL A 24 8.74 6.72 2.62
N LEU A 25 8.25 5.49 2.82
CA LEU A 25 6.93 5.10 2.36
C LEU A 25 5.83 5.83 3.14
N ARG A 26 5.98 5.93 4.48
CA ARG A 26 5.07 6.71 5.33
C ARG A 26 4.97 8.17 4.86
N ASN A 27 6.10 8.80 4.56
CA ASN A 27 6.13 10.18 4.07
C ASN A 27 5.44 10.32 2.70
N ALA A 28 5.57 9.32 1.83
CA ALA A 28 4.85 9.30 0.55
C ALA A 28 3.33 9.23 0.75
N PHE A 29 2.84 8.39 1.68
CA PHE A 29 1.42 8.37 2.06
C PHE A 29 0.94 9.73 2.57
N CYS A 30 1.67 10.35 3.52
CA CYS A 30 1.31 11.66 4.05
C CYS A 30 1.22 12.74 2.96
N ARG A 31 2.16 12.77 2.01
CA ARG A 31 2.17 13.74 0.90
C ARG A 31 0.99 13.55 -0.06
N LEU A 32 0.42 12.34 -0.12
CA LEU A 32 -0.75 12.00 -0.93
C LEU A 32 -2.07 12.20 -0.17
N GLY A 33 -2.04 12.79 1.04
CA GLY A 33 -3.24 12.93 1.88
C GLY A 33 -3.75 11.61 2.44
N LEU A 34 -2.91 10.58 2.49
CA LEU A 34 -3.24 9.27 3.05
C LEU A 34 -2.72 9.19 4.48
N ALA A 35 -3.57 8.71 5.38
CA ALA A 35 -3.28 8.60 6.81
C ALA A 35 -3.41 7.14 7.30
N PRO A 36 -2.53 6.23 6.88
CA PRO A 36 -2.54 4.87 7.39
C PRO A 36 -2.21 4.85 8.89
N VAL A 37 -2.96 4.06 9.65
CA VAL A 37 -2.79 3.86 11.10
C VAL A 37 -1.56 2.99 11.33
N CYS A 38 -0.63 3.46 12.16
CA CYS A 38 0.51 2.65 12.62
C CYS A 38 0.02 1.64 13.66
N LEU A 39 0.25 0.35 13.42
CA LEU A 39 -0.19 -0.73 14.29
C LEU A 39 0.91 -1.15 15.27
N ALA A 40 2.11 -1.39 14.75
CA ALA A 40 3.26 -1.86 15.52
C ALA A 40 4.56 -1.71 14.74
N ALA A 41 5.71 -1.82 15.42
CA ALA A 41 6.98 -2.04 14.74
C ALA A 41 6.95 -3.39 13.99
N ALA A 42 7.45 -3.43 12.77
CA ALA A 42 7.58 -4.67 12.03
C ALA A 42 8.80 -5.42 12.53
N ARG A 43 8.59 -6.65 13.00
CA ARG A 43 9.62 -7.47 13.66
C ARG A 43 10.18 -8.52 12.70
N PRO A 44 11.49 -8.55 12.41
CA PRO A 44 12.06 -9.56 11.52
C PRO A 44 11.93 -10.97 12.10
N GLU A 45 11.88 -11.11 13.43
CA GLU A 45 11.67 -12.41 14.08
C GLU A 45 10.36 -13.09 13.64
N ALA A 46 9.33 -12.32 13.25
CA ALA A 46 8.06 -12.87 12.77
C ALA A 46 8.19 -13.62 11.43
N LEU A 47 9.29 -13.40 10.69
CA LEU A 47 9.59 -14.07 9.42
C LEU A 47 10.49 -15.29 9.58
N GLY A 48 11.10 -15.50 10.76
CA GLY A 48 12.07 -16.58 10.99
C GLY A 48 13.20 -16.58 9.96
N VAL A 49 13.50 -17.75 9.39
CA VAL A 49 14.54 -17.92 8.36
C VAL A 49 14.32 -17.06 7.11
N ALA A 50 13.05 -16.72 6.83
CA ALA A 50 12.67 -15.91 5.69
C ALA A 50 13.09 -14.44 5.83
N ALA A 51 13.50 -13.97 7.02
CA ALA A 51 13.97 -12.59 7.21
C ALA A 51 15.18 -12.26 6.32
N ALA A 52 16.08 -13.23 6.08
CA ALA A 52 17.29 -13.03 5.28
C ALA A 52 16.99 -12.63 3.82
N GLN A 53 15.85 -13.07 3.26
CA GLN A 53 15.46 -12.74 1.88
C GLN A 53 15.06 -11.26 1.72
N TRP A 54 14.78 -10.55 2.83
CA TRP A 54 14.42 -9.14 2.81
C TRP A 54 15.64 -8.21 2.81
N GLY A 55 16.86 -8.75 2.84
CA GLY A 55 18.10 -7.98 2.83
C GLY A 55 18.13 -6.92 3.92
N ARG A 56 18.51 -5.69 3.55
CA ARG A 56 18.57 -4.53 4.47
C ARG A 56 17.22 -3.87 4.73
N TYR A 57 16.11 -4.50 4.37
CA TYR A 57 14.79 -3.89 4.56
C TYR A 57 14.52 -3.55 6.03
N TYR A 58 14.90 -4.41 6.98
CA TYR A 58 14.65 -4.17 8.40
C TYR A 58 15.58 -3.13 9.05
N ASP A 59 16.70 -2.79 8.40
CA ASP A 59 17.62 -1.72 8.86
C ASP A 59 16.93 -0.35 8.91
N GLN A 60 15.86 -0.16 8.13
CA GLN A 60 15.10 1.08 8.10
C GLN A 60 14.04 1.19 9.21
N HIS A 61 14.01 0.23 10.14
CA HIS A 61 13.01 0.13 11.23
C HIS A 61 11.56 0.27 10.73
N PRO A 62 11.11 -0.63 9.83
CA PRO A 62 9.78 -0.56 9.25
C PRO A 62 8.69 -0.76 10.30
N HIS A 63 7.52 -0.23 10.03
CA HIS A 63 6.32 -0.40 10.85
C HIS A 63 5.22 -1.09 10.05
N LEU A 64 4.32 -1.78 10.75
CA LEU A 64 3.07 -2.30 10.23
C LEU A 64 2.03 -1.19 10.23
N PHE A 65 1.35 -1.05 9.11
CA PHE A 65 0.31 -0.06 8.90
C PHE A 65 -0.99 -0.72 8.46
N ALA A 66 -2.12 -0.12 8.81
CA ALA A 66 -3.42 -0.42 8.22
C ALA A 66 -4.06 0.86 7.66
N GLY A 67 -4.70 0.75 6.50
CA GLY A 67 -5.46 1.84 5.90
C GLY A 67 -6.81 1.38 5.40
N ARG A 68 -7.82 2.24 5.53
CA ARG A 68 -9.12 2.03 4.88
C ARG A 68 -8.99 2.33 3.41
N VAL A 69 -9.33 1.35 2.57
CA VAL A 69 -9.14 1.43 1.13
C VAL A 69 -10.03 2.51 0.52
N GLU A 70 -11.29 2.59 0.97
CA GLU A 70 -12.27 3.59 0.55
C GLU A 70 -11.76 5.03 0.77
N GLU A 71 -11.28 5.32 1.98
CA GLU A 71 -10.74 6.63 2.34
C GLU A 71 -9.51 6.97 1.50
N GLY A 72 -8.62 5.98 1.30
CA GLY A 72 -7.46 6.18 0.47
C GLY A 72 -7.81 6.44 -1.00
N PHE A 73 -8.82 5.76 -1.54
CA PHE A 73 -9.30 5.99 -2.90
C PHE A 73 -9.92 7.38 -3.06
N HIS A 74 -10.74 7.81 -2.09
CA HIS A 74 -11.31 9.16 -2.08
C HIS A 74 -10.24 10.25 -1.99
N SER A 75 -9.27 10.13 -1.09
CA SER A 75 -8.17 11.11 -0.96
C SER A 75 -7.38 11.28 -2.27
N LEU A 76 -7.14 10.17 -2.99
CA LEU A 76 -6.42 10.21 -4.26
C LEU A 76 -7.28 10.73 -5.41
N SER A 77 -8.58 10.42 -5.43
CA SER A 77 -9.49 10.83 -6.51
C SER A 77 -9.69 12.34 -6.56
N GLY A 78 -9.58 13.04 -5.41
CA GLY A 78 -9.64 14.49 -5.36
C GLY A 78 -8.42 15.21 -5.98
N GLY A 79 -7.30 14.51 -6.15
CA GLY A 79 -6.04 15.08 -6.64
C GLY A 79 -5.58 14.55 -8.01
N LEU A 80 -6.32 13.65 -8.63
CA LEU A 80 -5.97 13.01 -9.91
C LEU A 80 -6.95 13.41 -11.02
N THR A 81 -6.45 13.63 -12.22
CA THR A 81 -7.29 13.86 -13.40
C THR A 81 -7.94 12.55 -13.86
N ALA A 82 -9.05 12.67 -14.61
CA ALA A 82 -9.71 11.50 -15.21
C ALA A 82 -8.76 10.67 -16.10
N GLU A 83 -7.87 11.32 -16.86
CA GLU A 83 -6.84 10.64 -17.66
C GLU A 83 -5.86 9.83 -16.80
N GLN A 84 -5.42 10.38 -15.67
CA GLN A 84 -4.53 9.69 -14.74
C GLN A 84 -5.21 8.49 -14.10
N LEU A 85 -6.50 8.61 -13.75
CA LEU A 85 -7.30 7.50 -13.23
C LEU A 85 -7.53 6.41 -14.29
N ILE A 86 -7.83 6.78 -15.53
CA ILE A 86 -8.01 5.84 -16.64
C ILE A 86 -6.71 5.10 -16.98
N GLY A 87 -5.58 5.81 -17.00
CA GLY A 87 -4.26 5.21 -17.25
C GLY A 87 -3.90 4.18 -16.17
N VAL A 88 -4.17 4.51 -14.91
CA VAL A 88 -4.01 3.57 -13.79
C VAL A 88 -4.96 2.38 -13.93
N ALA A 89 -6.26 2.59 -14.13
CA ALA A 89 -7.25 1.51 -14.25
C ALA A 89 -6.90 0.51 -15.37
N ARG A 90 -6.37 0.98 -16.51
CA ARG A 90 -5.94 0.12 -17.64
C ARG A 90 -4.75 -0.78 -17.31
N THR A 91 -3.91 -0.38 -16.36
CA THR A 91 -2.69 -1.12 -15.98
C THR A 91 -3.00 -2.25 -15.00
N ILE A 92 -4.16 -2.21 -14.34
CA ILE A 92 -4.57 -3.12 -13.27
C ILE A 92 -5.51 -4.21 -13.83
N ALA A 93 -5.31 -4.67 -15.06
CA ALA A 93 -6.08 -5.81 -15.58
C ALA A 93 -6.01 -6.99 -14.57
N PRO A 94 -7.13 -7.67 -14.27
CA PRO A 94 -7.18 -8.61 -13.16
C PRO A 94 -6.13 -9.70 -13.35
N VAL A 95 -5.25 -9.85 -12.36
CA VAL A 95 -4.39 -11.02 -12.24
C VAL A 95 -5.33 -12.20 -12.04
N ARG A 96 -5.52 -13.01 -13.10
CA ARG A 96 -6.18 -14.30 -12.96
C ARG A 96 -5.29 -15.15 -12.08
N TYR A 97 -5.70 -15.38 -10.83
CA TYR A 97 -5.15 -16.46 -10.05
C TYR A 97 -5.50 -17.74 -10.81
N ALA A 98 -4.49 -18.40 -11.39
CA ALA A 98 -4.67 -19.72 -11.97
C ALA A 98 -5.12 -20.66 -10.84
N GLU A 99 -6.23 -21.35 -11.08
CA GLU A 99 -6.80 -22.37 -10.19
C GLU A 99 -5.85 -23.56 -10.00
#